data_AF-A0A2D4FW90-F1
#
_entry.id   AF-A0A2D4FW90-F1
#
_cell.length_a   1.000
_cell.length_b   1.000
_cell.length_c   1.000
_cell.angle_alpha   90.00
_cell.angle_beta   90.00
_cell.angle_gamma   90.00
#
_symmetry.space_group_name_H-M   'P 1'
#
loop_
_entity.id
_entity.type
_entity.pdbx_description
1 polymer ?
#
loop_
_entity_poly.entity_id
_entity_poly.type
_entity_poly.pdbx_seq_one_letter_code
_entity_poly.pdbx_strand_id
1 'polypeptide(L)'
;MVMSFRVSDLQMLLGFVGRSKSGLKHELVTRALQLVQFDCSPELFKKIKEIYETRYAKISEPGQPPQQQPLPPPPPPQHRPPSETLSIHSSYDRNSAVTRTGLSTTPNIDYPSLYGKYLNGLGRLPVKPMKPEVRLVKLPFYTLLDELLKPTELVPQNNEKLQESPCVFALTPRQVELIRNSRELQPGVRSVQVVLRICYTDTSCPQEDQYPPNIAVKVNHSYCSVPGYYPSNKPGVEPKRPCRPINLTHLMYLSSATNRITIIWGNYGKSYSVGLFLVRQTTSSELLQRLKTIGIKHPELC
;
A
#
# COMPACT_ATOMS: atom_id res chain seq x y z
N MET A 1 5.21 -2.63 -36.19
CA MET A 1 5.92 -3.94 -36.31
C MET A 1 6.11 -4.61 -34.96
N VAL A 2 6.78 -3.99 -33.98
CA VAL A 2 7.06 -4.62 -32.66
C VAL A 2 5.80 -4.98 -31.86
N MET A 3 4.72 -4.20 -31.95
CA MET A 3 3.45 -4.47 -31.25
C MET A 3 2.79 -5.80 -31.66
N SER A 4 3.08 -6.33 -32.86
CA SER A 4 2.50 -7.59 -33.32
C SER A 4 3.26 -8.82 -32.83
N PHE A 5 4.44 -8.65 -32.21
CA PHE A 5 5.35 -9.73 -31.81
C PHE A 5 4.76 -10.60 -30.69
N ARG A 6 5.06 -11.91 -30.73
CA ARG A 6 4.76 -12.86 -29.64
C ARG A 6 5.80 -12.72 -28.54
N VAL A 7 5.52 -13.34 -27.40
CA VAL A 7 6.44 -13.36 -26.24
C VAL A 7 7.82 -13.90 -26.64
N SER A 8 7.89 -14.98 -27.42
CA SER A 8 9.14 -15.55 -27.95
C SER A 8 9.95 -14.55 -28.79
N ASP A 9 9.27 -13.79 -29.65
CA ASP A 9 9.89 -12.84 -30.56
C ASP A 9 10.45 -11.64 -29.79
N LEU A 10 9.70 -11.16 -28.79
CA LEU A 10 10.13 -10.10 -27.89
C LEU A 10 11.32 -10.54 -27.02
N GLN A 11 11.31 -11.78 -26.54
CA GLN A 11 12.43 -12.35 -25.79
C GLN A 11 13.69 -12.50 -26.65
N MET A 12 13.53 -12.88 -27.93
CA MET A 12 14.64 -12.96 -28.89
C MET A 12 15.23 -11.57 -29.16
N LEU A 13 14.38 -10.58 -29.40
CA LEU A 13 14.81 -9.19 -29.63
C LEU A 13 15.52 -8.60 -28.40
N LEU A 14 14.94 -8.74 -27.21
CA LEU A 14 15.54 -8.27 -25.96
C LEU A 14 16.84 -9.01 -25.64
N GLY A 15 16.90 -10.31 -25.97
CA GLY A 15 18.10 -11.11 -25.85
C GLY A 15 19.26 -10.65 -26.71
N PHE A 16 18.97 -10.29 -27.96
CA PHE A 16 19.96 -9.80 -28.92
C PHE A 16 20.69 -8.55 -28.41
N VAL A 17 19.97 -7.67 -27.70
CA VAL A 17 20.54 -6.45 -27.10
C VAL A 17 20.97 -6.63 -25.63
N GLY A 18 21.03 -7.86 -25.12
CA GLY A 18 21.46 -8.15 -23.76
C GLY A 18 20.50 -7.68 -22.65
N ARG A 19 19.23 -7.41 -22.96
CA ARG A 19 18.21 -7.01 -21.99
C ARG A 19 17.49 -8.22 -21.41
N SER A 20 16.87 -8.03 -20.24
CA SER A 20 16.11 -9.09 -19.55
C SER A 20 14.99 -9.66 -20.43
N LYS A 21 14.89 -10.99 -20.47
CA LYS A 21 13.92 -11.78 -21.26
C LYS A 21 12.72 -12.25 -20.43
N SER A 22 12.73 -12.08 -19.12
CA SER A 22 11.63 -12.52 -18.24
C SER A 22 10.56 -11.43 -18.11
N GLY A 23 9.33 -11.82 -17.81
CA GLY A 23 8.21 -10.91 -17.57
C GLY A 23 6.98 -11.19 -18.43
N LEU A 24 5.88 -10.50 -18.11
CA LEU A 24 4.62 -10.61 -18.84
C LEU A 24 4.74 -9.95 -20.22
N LYS A 25 3.92 -10.38 -21.20
CA LYS A 25 3.96 -9.88 -22.59
C LYS A 25 3.99 -8.35 -22.66
N HIS A 26 3.14 -7.67 -21.88
CA HIS A 26 3.08 -6.21 -21.85
C HIS A 26 4.41 -5.58 -21.42
N GLU A 27 5.14 -6.20 -20.49
CA GLU A 27 6.40 -5.66 -19.98
C GLU A 27 7.52 -5.82 -21.01
N LEU A 28 7.52 -6.95 -21.72
CA LEU A 28 8.44 -7.21 -22.82
C LEU A 28 8.20 -6.26 -24.00
N VAL A 29 6.93 -5.99 -24.31
CA VAL A 29 6.53 -4.99 -25.32
C VAL A 29 7.01 -3.60 -24.90
N THR A 30 6.76 -3.17 -23.67
CA THR A 30 7.20 -1.86 -23.16
C THR A 30 8.72 -1.70 -23.28
N ARG A 31 9.49 -2.72 -22.89
CA ARG A 31 10.96 -2.71 -23.03
C ARG A 31 11.41 -2.66 -24.49
N ALA A 32 10.76 -3.43 -25.37
CA ALA A 32 11.08 -3.44 -26.80
C ALA A 32 10.77 -2.09 -27.48
N LEU A 33 9.70 -1.40 -27.06
CA LEU A 33 9.38 -0.05 -27.55
C LEU A 33 10.37 0.99 -27.05
N GLN A 34 10.82 0.88 -25.81
CA GLN A 34 11.87 1.76 -25.27
C GLN A 34 13.18 1.63 -26.07
N LEU A 35 13.56 0.41 -26.48
CA LEU A 35 14.73 0.22 -27.35
C LEU A 35 14.57 0.95 -28.68
N VAL A 36 13.39 0.85 -29.30
CA VAL A 36 13.10 1.53 -30.59
C VAL A 36 13.00 3.05 -30.44
N GLN A 37 12.73 3.55 -29.24
CA GLN A 37 12.54 4.98 -28.99
C GLN A 37 13.83 5.68 -28.55
N PHE A 38 14.69 4.99 -27.79
CA PHE A 38 15.83 5.60 -27.09
C PHE A 38 17.19 5.00 -27.48
N ASP A 39 17.24 3.71 -27.84
CA ASP A 39 18.46 2.98 -28.18
C ASP A 39 18.45 2.61 -29.69
N CYS A 40 18.12 3.59 -30.53
CA CYS A 40 17.93 3.44 -31.98
C CYS A 40 19.23 3.05 -32.72
N SER A 41 19.52 1.75 -32.82
CA SER A 41 20.65 1.26 -33.63
C SER A 41 20.21 0.67 -34.98
N PRO A 42 20.98 0.84 -36.06
CA PRO A 42 20.72 0.19 -37.35
C PRO A 42 20.60 -1.34 -37.24
N GLU A 43 21.38 -1.96 -36.35
CA GLU A 43 21.38 -3.39 -36.09
C GLU A 43 20.09 -3.85 -35.41
N LEU A 44 19.53 -3.03 -34.52
CA LEU A 44 18.25 -3.28 -33.87
C LEU A 44 17.10 -3.27 -34.90
N PHE A 45 17.07 -2.28 -35.79
CA PHE A 45 16.05 -2.21 -36.85
C PHE A 45 16.17 -3.38 -37.83
N LYS A 46 17.39 -3.78 -38.20
CA LYS A 46 17.64 -4.98 -39.00
C LYS A 46 17.07 -6.22 -38.32
N LYS A 47 17.28 -6.36 -37.00
CA LYS A 47 16.78 -7.51 -36.24
C LYS A 47 15.26 -7.52 -36.12
N ILE A 48 14.63 -6.36 -35.92
CA ILE A 48 13.16 -6.23 -35.90
C ILE A 48 12.57 -6.63 -37.26
N LYS A 49 13.18 -6.19 -38.35
CA LYS A 49 12.75 -6.53 -39.71
C LYS A 49 12.89 -8.04 -39.98
N GLU A 50 14.03 -8.64 -39.63
CA GLU A 50 14.28 -10.08 -39.77
C GLU A 50 13.24 -10.93 -39.03
N ILE A 51 12.92 -10.57 -37.77
CA ILE A 51 11.91 -11.27 -36.97
C ILE A 51 10.52 -11.13 -37.59
N TYR A 52 10.18 -9.93 -38.08
CA TYR A 52 8.89 -9.68 -38.71
C TYR A 52 8.72 -10.45 -40.03
N GLU A 53 9.74 -10.45 -40.89
CA GLU A 53 9.76 -11.14 -42.18
C GLU A 53 9.73 -12.65 -42.01
N THR A 54 10.50 -13.21 -41.06
CA THR A 54 10.48 -14.65 -40.76
C THR A 54 9.08 -15.12 -40.36
N ARG A 55 8.30 -14.27 -39.69
CA ARG A 55 6.92 -14.59 -39.32
C ARG A 55 5.96 -14.50 -40.49
N TYR A 56 6.14 -13.53 -41.38
CA TYR A 56 5.28 -13.37 -42.55
C TYR A 56 5.60 -14.42 -43.62
N ALA A 57 6.86 -14.80 -43.80
CA ALA A 57 7.27 -15.89 -44.70
C ALA A 57 6.67 -17.25 -44.30
N LYS A 58 6.49 -17.49 -42.98
CA LYS A 58 5.80 -18.69 -42.47
C LYS A 58 4.28 -18.66 -42.65
N ILE A 59 3.69 -17.51 -42.98
CA ILE A 59 2.25 -17.35 -43.25
C ILE A 59 1.96 -17.46 -44.76
N SER A 60 2.98 -17.32 -45.61
CA SER A 60 2.86 -17.35 -47.08
C SER A 60 2.96 -18.75 -47.71
N GLU A 61 3.27 -19.81 -46.96
CA GLU A 61 3.23 -21.18 -47.48
C GLU A 61 1.86 -21.82 -47.25
N PRO A 62 1.11 -22.17 -48.31
CA PRO A 62 -0.18 -22.83 -48.16
C PRO A 62 0.02 -24.33 -47.90
N GLY A 63 -0.28 -24.74 -46.66
CA GLY A 63 -0.78 -26.09 -46.35
C GLY A 63 0.24 -27.12 -45.85
N GLN A 64 0.39 -27.24 -44.52
CA GLN A 64 0.65 -28.52 -43.83
C GLN A 64 -0.02 -28.53 -42.44
N PRO A 65 -0.60 -29.66 -41.99
CA PRO A 65 -1.22 -29.77 -40.67
C PRO A 65 -0.18 -29.75 -39.53
N PRO A 66 -0.58 -29.43 -38.28
CA PRO A 66 0.37 -29.15 -37.22
C PRO A 66 1.13 -30.41 -36.78
N GLN A 67 2.44 -30.44 -37.03
CA GLN A 67 3.34 -31.41 -36.39
C GLN A 67 3.52 -31.06 -34.91
N GLN A 68 3.08 -31.97 -34.04
CA GLN A 68 3.48 -32.02 -32.64
C GLN A 68 4.99 -32.25 -32.55
N GLN A 69 5.74 -31.33 -31.94
CA GLN A 69 7.12 -31.61 -31.54
C GLN A 69 7.13 -32.53 -30.31
N PRO A 70 7.99 -33.57 -30.26
CA PRO A 70 8.05 -34.47 -29.12
C PRO A 70 8.58 -33.74 -27.88
N LEU A 71 7.90 -33.91 -26.74
CA LEU A 71 8.41 -33.55 -25.43
C LEU A 71 9.71 -34.34 -25.15
N PRO A 72 10.79 -33.71 -24.62
CA PRO A 72 11.92 -34.47 -24.11
C PRO A 72 11.51 -35.25 -22.85
N PRO A 73 12.04 -36.46 -22.62
CA PRO A 73 11.68 -37.26 -21.46
C PRO A 73 12.16 -36.60 -20.15
N PRO A 74 11.45 -36.81 -19.03
CA PRO A 74 11.84 -36.28 -17.73
C PRO A 74 13.12 -36.99 -17.22
N PRO A 75 13.99 -36.29 -16.48
CA PRO A 75 15.15 -36.93 -15.86
C PRO A 75 14.71 -37.89 -14.73
N PRO A 76 15.45 -38.98 -14.48
CA PRO A 76 15.10 -39.95 -13.45
C PRO A 76 15.26 -39.36 -12.03
N PRO A 77 14.53 -39.88 -11.03
CA PRO A 77 14.61 -39.41 -9.66
C PRO A 77 15.98 -39.76 -9.07
N GLN A 78 16.76 -38.73 -8.70
CA GLN A 78 17.97 -38.92 -7.92
C GLN A 78 17.59 -39.23 -6.47
N HIS A 79 17.82 -40.48 -6.08
CA HIS A 79 17.86 -40.92 -4.69
C HIS A 79 18.87 -40.07 -3.91
N ARG A 80 18.38 -39.37 -2.87
CA ARG A 80 19.20 -38.79 -1.81
C ARG A 80 19.55 -39.90 -0.82
N PRO A 81 20.84 -40.17 -0.52
CA PRO A 81 21.19 -41.09 0.56
C PRO A 81 20.95 -40.43 1.94
N PRO A 82 20.69 -41.23 2.98
CA PRO A 82 20.42 -40.74 4.32
C PRO A 82 21.72 -40.32 5.01
N SER A 83 21.69 -39.20 5.72
CA SER A 83 22.79 -38.79 6.60
C SER A 83 22.88 -39.77 7.78
N GLU A 84 24.03 -40.44 7.88
CA GLU A 84 24.37 -41.28 9.03
C GLU A 84 24.59 -40.44 10.29
N THR A 85 23.95 -40.93 11.35
CA THR A 85 24.32 -40.88 12.75
C THR A 85 25.81 -40.83 13.04
N LEU A 86 26.23 -39.87 13.87
CA LEU A 86 27.17 -40.16 14.95
C LEU A 86 26.65 -39.58 16.26
N SER A 87 26.65 -40.47 17.24
CA SER A 87 26.11 -40.34 18.58
C SER A 87 27.24 -40.05 19.58
N ILE A 88 26.86 -39.34 20.65
CA ILE A 88 27.29 -39.52 22.05
C ILE A 88 28.78 -39.22 22.38
N HIS A 89 29.02 -38.25 23.28
CA HIS A 89 29.55 -38.56 24.62
C HIS A 89 29.11 -37.50 25.65
N SER A 90 28.81 -38.03 26.84
CA SER A 90 28.15 -37.40 27.99
C SER A 90 29.14 -37.13 29.13
N SER A 91 28.63 -36.49 30.18
CA SER A 91 29.15 -36.32 31.56
C SER A 91 30.33 -35.33 31.72
N TYR A 92 30.38 -34.48 32.75
CA TYR A 92 30.12 -34.72 34.18
C TYR A 92 29.64 -33.45 34.94
N ASP A 93 28.96 -33.72 36.05
CA ASP A 93 28.37 -32.84 37.06
C ASP A 93 29.31 -31.81 37.74
N ARG A 94 28.72 -30.72 38.26
CA ARG A 94 28.95 -30.35 39.66
C ARG A 94 27.84 -29.49 40.28
N ASN A 95 27.25 -30.05 41.35
CA ASN A 95 26.44 -29.42 42.38
C ASN A 95 27.02 -28.11 42.94
N SER A 96 26.15 -27.15 43.27
CA SER A 96 26.11 -26.55 44.60
C SER A 96 24.76 -25.90 44.90
N ALA A 97 24.21 -26.31 46.05
CA ALA A 97 23.02 -25.77 46.69
C ALA A 97 23.40 -24.73 47.76
N VAL A 98 22.37 -24.14 48.37
CA VAL A 98 22.33 -23.34 49.62
C VAL A 98 22.76 -21.86 49.41
N THR A 99 22.06 -20.79 49.83
CA THR A 99 21.23 -20.56 51.03
C THR A 99 20.28 -19.36 50.85
N ARG A 100 19.12 -19.42 51.52
CA ARG A 100 18.17 -18.32 51.78
C ARG A 100 18.65 -17.43 52.96
N THR A 101 17.88 -16.36 53.19
CA THR A 101 17.84 -15.36 54.30
C THR A 101 18.52 -14.02 53.97
N GLY A 102 17.94 -12.84 54.17
CA GLY A 102 16.61 -12.46 54.69
C GLY A 102 16.50 -10.92 54.88
N LEU A 103 15.25 -10.45 54.92
CA LEU A 103 14.68 -9.33 55.72
C LEU A 103 15.19 -7.87 55.60
N SER A 104 14.25 -6.98 55.26
CA SER A 104 13.99 -5.72 56.00
C SER A 104 12.55 -5.19 55.76
N THR A 105 11.65 -5.59 56.66
CA THR A 105 10.52 -4.88 57.31
C THR A 105 10.08 -3.46 56.87
N THR A 106 8.84 -3.36 56.33
CA THR A 106 7.61 -2.60 56.75
C THR A 106 7.72 -1.30 57.59
N PRO A 107 6.72 -0.37 57.58
CA PRO A 107 5.30 -0.63 57.34
C PRO A 107 4.48 0.34 56.48
N ASN A 108 3.41 -0.28 55.98
CA ASN A 108 2.18 0.28 55.43
C ASN A 108 1.42 1.04 56.55
N ILE A 109 0.95 2.26 56.28
CA ILE A 109 -0.01 2.97 57.12
C ILE A 109 -1.20 3.35 56.25
N ASP A 110 -2.36 2.86 56.66
CA ASP A 110 -3.69 3.04 56.08
C ASP A 110 -4.39 4.31 56.62
N TYR A 111 -5.34 4.83 55.81
CA TYR A 111 -6.44 5.78 56.10
C TYR A 111 -6.17 7.32 56.15
N PRO A 112 -7.18 8.19 55.88
CA PRO A 112 -8.40 8.09 55.05
C PRO A 112 -8.63 9.27 54.06
N SER A 113 -9.54 8.99 53.13
CA SER A 113 -10.24 9.90 52.21
C SER A 113 -10.95 11.08 52.89
N LEU A 114 -10.26 12.16 53.23
CA LEU A 114 -10.89 13.41 53.69
C LEU A 114 -10.04 14.64 53.35
N TYR A 115 -9.95 15.04 52.08
CA TYR A 115 -9.62 16.45 51.75
C TYR A 115 -10.16 16.91 50.39
N GLY A 116 -11.27 16.32 49.94
CA GLY A 116 -12.10 16.96 48.93
C GLY A 116 -13.03 17.97 49.59
N LYS A 117 -12.57 19.21 49.85
CA LYS A 117 -13.45 20.40 50.01
C LYS A 117 -12.79 21.77 50.32
N TYR A 118 -11.47 21.93 50.40
CA TYR A 118 -10.89 23.22 50.85
C TYR A 118 -9.75 23.83 50.01
N LEU A 119 -9.73 23.63 48.69
CA LEU A 119 -8.93 24.47 47.80
C LEU A 119 -9.77 24.99 46.62
N ASN A 120 -10.62 25.96 46.93
CA ASN A 120 -11.21 26.85 45.94
C ASN A 120 -10.09 27.71 45.32
N GLY A 121 -9.89 27.58 43.99
CA GLY A 121 -9.56 28.75 43.17
C GLY A 121 -8.17 28.89 42.55
N LEU A 122 -7.22 27.96 42.69
CA LEU A 122 -5.91 28.06 42.03
C LEU A 122 -5.49 26.72 41.40
N GLY A 123 -5.99 26.46 40.20
CA GLY A 123 -5.70 25.20 39.49
C GLY A 123 -6.05 25.18 38.00
N ARG A 124 -6.18 26.34 37.32
CA ARG A 124 -6.10 26.32 35.86
C ARG A 124 -4.66 26.03 35.48
N LEU A 125 -4.35 24.75 35.28
CA LEU A 125 -3.21 24.36 34.47
C LEU A 125 -3.25 25.20 33.18
N PRO A 126 -2.13 25.81 32.75
CA PRO A 126 -2.12 26.55 31.49
C PRO A 126 -2.65 25.63 30.41
N VAL A 127 -3.73 26.05 29.75
CA VAL A 127 -4.26 25.36 28.58
C VAL A 127 -3.09 25.33 27.60
N LYS A 128 -2.45 24.17 27.44
CA LYS A 128 -1.37 24.02 26.45
C LYS A 128 -1.94 24.55 25.14
N PRO A 129 -1.30 25.52 24.47
CA PRO A 129 -1.77 25.97 23.18
C PRO A 129 -1.86 24.72 22.29
N MET A 130 -3.07 24.39 21.87
CA MET A 130 -3.30 23.24 21.01
C MET A 130 -2.52 23.53 19.73
N LYS A 131 -1.53 22.68 19.43
CA LYS A 131 -0.81 22.76 18.16
C LYS A 131 -1.86 22.67 17.05
N PRO A 132 -1.78 23.53 16.01
CA PRO A 132 -2.65 23.40 14.86
C PRO A 132 -2.56 21.97 14.30
N GLU A 133 -3.70 21.29 14.14
CA GLU A 133 -3.77 19.95 13.56
C GLU A 133 -4.12 20.05 12.07
N VAL A 134 -3.51 19.18 11.26
CA VAL A 134 -3.86 19.06 9.83
C VAL A 134 -5.28 18.53 9.74
N ARG A 135 -6.10 19.15 8.90
CA ARG A 135 -7.49 18.75 8.66
C ARG A 135 -7.67 18.45 7.19
N LEU A 136 -8.36 17.37 6.84
CA LEU A 136 -8.69 17.05 5.46
C LEU A 136 -10.06 17.61 5.08
N VAL A 137 -10.24 18.01 3.82
CA VAL A 137 -11.56 18.35 3.26
C VAL A 137 -12.50 17.15 3.38
N LYS A 138 -13.76 17.42 3.74
CA LYS A 138 -14.78 16.37 3.82
C LYS A 138 -15.15 15.93 2.41
N LEU A 139 -15.21 14.61 2.19
CA LEU A 139 -15.60 14.05 0.91
C LEU A 139 -17.10 13.79 0.89
N PRO A 140 -17.87 14.31 -0.08
CA PRO A 140 -19.32 14.19 -0.08
C PRO A 140 -19.81 12.74 -0.02
N PHE A 141 -19.14 11.84 -0.73
CA PHE A 141 -19.52 10.42 -0.84
C PHE A 141 -19.07 9.56 0.35
N TYR A 142 -18.44 10.14 1.37
CA TYR A 142 -17.93 9.41 2.52
C TYR A 142 -18.43 10.04 3.81
N THR A 143 -19.20 9.27 4.59
CA THR A 143 -19.53 9.63 5.96
C THR A 143 -18.47 9.04 6.89
N LEU A 144 -17.76 9.89 7.64
CA LEU A 144 -16.76 9.45 8.62
C LEU A 144 -17.46 8.69 9.76
N LEU A 145 -16.98 7.48 10.06
CA LEU A 145 -17.44 6.67 11.18
C LEU A 145 -16.42 6.69 12.32
N ASP A 146 -15.13 6.61 11.99
CA ASP A 146 -14.05 6.59 12.97
C ASP A 146 -12.72 7.04 12.37
N GLU A 147 -11.83 7.54 13.21
CA GLU A 147 -10.46 7.92 12.88
C GLU A 147 -9.49 6.89 13.46
N LEU A 148 -9.03 5.98 12.60
CA LEU A 148 -8.11 4.91 12.97
C LEU A 148 -6.68 5.43 13.16
N LEU A 149 -6.32 6.48 12.41
CA LEU A 149 -5.08 7.24 12.55
C LEU A 149 -5.37 8.70 12.21
N LYS A 150 -5.12 9.59 13.18
CA LYS A 150 -5.10 11.04 12.98
C LYS A 150 -4.14 11.42 11.85
N PRO A 151 -4.40 12.49 11.07
CA PRO A 151 -3.41 13.06 10.16
C PRO A 151 -2.05 13.21 10.84
N THR A 152 -1.11 12.38 10.43
CA THR A 152 0.23 12.25 11.03
C THR A 152 1.26 12.51 9.96
N GLU A 153 2.23 13.38 10.26
CA GLU A 153 3.29 13.74 9.32
C GLU A 153 4.15 12.52 8.95
N LEU A 154 4.43 12.37 7.66
CA LEU A 154 5.40 11.43 7.13
C LEU A 154 6.80 12.03 7.33
N VAL A 155 7.46 11.63 8.42
CA VAL A 155 8.79 12.13 8.78
C VAL A 155 9.88 11.28 8.10
N PRO A 156 10.80 11.88 7.32
CA PRO A 156 11.95 11.17 6.77
C PRO A 156 12.78 10.52 7.87
N GLN A 157 13.14 9.25 7.70
CA GLN A 157 13.92 8.49 8.66
C GLN A 157 15.43 8.53 8.36
N ASN A 158 15.79 8.82 7.11
CA ASN A 158 17.16 8.86 6.64
C ASN A 158 17.33 9.91 5.53
N ASN A 159 18.54 10.04 4.99
CA ASN A 159 18.85 10.99 3.91
C ASN A 159 18.51 10.47 2.50
N GLU A 160 17.89 9.29 2.38
CA GLU A 160 17.53 8.74 1.07
C GLU A 160 16.33 9.48 0.46
N LYS A 161 16.26 9.49 -0.87
CA LYS A 161 15.12 10.13 -1.56
C LYS A 161 13.83 9.33 -1.41
N LEU A 162 13.92 8.01 -1.24
CA LEU A 162 12.77 7.14 -1.03
C LEU A 162 12.70 6.78 0.45
N GLN A 163 11.56 7.03 1.08
CA GLN A 163 11.30 6.83 2.50
C GLN A 163 10.28 5.73 2.69
N GLU A 164 10.38 5.01 3.80
CA GLU A 164 9.36 4.07 4.26
C GLU A 164 8.82 4.48 5.63
N SER A 165 7.50 4.65 5.74
CA SER A 165 6.83 5.05 6.97
C SER A 165 5.81 3.99 7.36
N PRO A 166 6.12 3.11 8.34
CA PRO A 166 5.18 2.10 8.80
C PRO A 166 4.19 2.66 9.83
N CYS A 167 2.96 2.17 9.77
CA CYS A 167 1.91 2.37 10.76
C CYS A 167 1.30 1.01 11.10
N VAL A 168 1.04 0.77 12.39
CA VAL A 168 0.39 -0.45 12.88
C VAL A 168 -0.83 -0.09 13.70
N PHE A 169 -1.92 -0.84 13.50
CA PHE A 169 -3.15 -0.66 14.27
C PHE A 169 -3.94 -1.97 14.28
N ALA A 170 -4.90 -2.10 15.19
CA ALA A 170 -5.85 -3.20 15.20
C ALA A 170 -7.28 -2.66 15.07
N LEU A 171 -8.14 -3.41 14.38
CA LEU A 171 -9.55 -3.08 14.29
C LEU A 171 -10.26 -3.57 15.56
N THR A 172 -11.20 -2.79 16.07
CA THR A 172 -12.08 -3.25 17.15
C THR A 172 -13.10 -4.27 16.61
N PRO A 173 -13.65 -5.16 17.45
CA PRO A 173 -14.67 -6.12 17.01
C PRO A 173 -15.87 -5.45 16.33
N ARG A 174 -16.31 -4.30 16.85
CA ARG A 174 -17.38 -3.48 16.27
C ARG A 174 -17.03 -2.98 14.87
N GLN A 175 -15.81 -2.48 14.65
CA GLN A 175 -15.38 -2.02 13.33
C GLN A 175 -15.30 -3.18 12.33
N VAL A 176 -14.81 -4.34 12.76
CA VAL A 176 -14.79 -5.57 11.94
C VAL A 176 -16.19 -5.97 11.51
N GLU A 177 -17.15 -5.97 12.44
CA GLU A 177 -18.55 -6.28 12.17
C GLU A 177 -19.17 -5.29 11.17
N LEU A 178 -18.97 -3.98 11.37
CA LEU A 178 -19.44 -2.96 10.44
C LEU A 178 -18.93 -3.18 9.01
N ILE A 179 -17.65 -3.55 8.87
CA ILE A 179 -17.05 -3.86 7.57
C ILE A 179 -17.68 -5.12 6.96
N ARG A 180 -17.75 -6.21 7.72
CA ARG A 180 -18.29 -7.50 7.24
C ARG A 180 -19.75 -7.38 6.81
N ASN A 181 -20.58 -6.72 7.61
CA ASN A 181 -22.01 -6.54 7.34
C ASN A 181 -22.30 -5.61 6.16
N SER A 182 -21.27 -4.98 5.59
CA SER A 182 -21.39 -4.06 4.45
C SER A 182 -20.82 -4.63 3.14
N ARG A 183 -20.18 -5.81 3.16
CA ARG A 183 -19.48 -6.41 2.00
C ARG A 183 -20.40 -7.02 0.94
N GLU A 184 -21.70 -7.13 1.21
CA GLU A 184 -22.63 -7.89 0.37
C GLU A 184 -23.09 -7.19 -0.91
N LEU A 185 -22.65 -5.97 -1.18
CA LEU A 185 -23.32 -5.15 -2.17
C LEU A 185 -22.34 -4.63 -3.23
N GLN A 186 -22.74 -4.85 -4.48
CA GLN A 186 -22.11 -4.49 -5.75
C GLN A 186 -21.39 -3.11 -5.76
N PRO A 187 -20.46 -2.87 -6.71
CA PRO A 187 -19.87 -1.55 -6.92
C PRO A 187 -20.94 -0.45 -7.00
N GLY A 188 -20.82 0.60 -6.18
CA GLY A 188 -21.78 1.70 -6.11
C GLY A 188 -22.84 1.58 -5.01
N VAL A 189 -22.81 0.52 -4.21
CA VAL A 189 -23.68 0.36 -3.04
C VAL A 189 -22.97 0.80 -1.75
N ARG A 190 -23.76 1.03 -0.70
CA ARG A 190 -23.29 1.34 0.65
C ARG A 190 -22.28 0.30 1.11
N SER A 191 -21.07 0.76 1.42
CA SER A 191 -20.04 -0.09 2.01
C SER A 191 -19.32 0.66 3.13
N VAL A 192 -18.85 -0.07 4.13
CA VAL A 192 -17.97 0.44 5.18
C VAL A 192 -16.55 0.06 4.82
N GLN A 193 -15.69 1.07 4.72
CA GLN A 193 -14.35 0.95 4.17
C GLN A 193 -13.30 1.54 5.11
N VAL A 194 -12.13 0.91 5.15
CA VAL A 194 -10.90 1.49 5.69
C VAL A 194 -10.21 2.22 4.54
N VAL A 195 -10.08 3.54 4.69
CA VAL A 195 -9.60 4.44 3.65
C VAL A 195 -8.38 5.23 4.14
N LEU A 196 -7.31 5.17 3.37
CA LEU A 196 -6.10 5.96 3.56
C LEU A 196 -6.22 7.27 2.76
N ARG A 197 -5.95 8.40 3.42
CA ARG A 197 -5.87 9.72 2.78
C ARG A 197 -4.51 10.33 3.06
N ILE A 198 -3.94 10.97 2.06
CA ILE A 198 -2.65 11.64 2.14
C ILE A 198 -2.86 13.06 1.66
N CYS A 199 -2.22 14.03 2.31
CA CYS A 199 -2.33 15.45 1.99
C CYS A 199 -1.04 16.17 2.36
N TYR A 200 -0.97 17.47 2.10
CA TYR A 200 0.12 18.31 2.61
C TYR A 200 0.05 18.45 4.13
N THR A 201 1.22 18.56 4.76
CA THR A 201 1.31 18.98 6.17
C THR A 201 1.19 20.50 6.26
N ASP A 202 -0.03 21.00 6.01
CA ASP A 202 -0.39 22.41 6.17
C ASP A 202 -1.65 22.52 7.04
N THR A 203 -1.58 23.40 8.03
CA THR A 203 -2.61 23.62 9.05
C THR A 203 -3.39 24.92 8.83
N SER A 204 -3.03 25.72 7.81
CA SER A 204 -3.65 27.00 7.50
C SER A 204 -5.11 26.84 7.04
N CYS A 205 -5.40 25.76 6.31
CA CYS A 205 -6.73 25.43 5.81
C CYS A 205 -6.96 23.90 5.75
N PRO A 206 -8.21 23.43 5.58
CA PRO A 206 -8.48 22.04 5.26
C PRO A 206 -7.82 21.63 3.94
N GLN A 207 -7.08 20.53 3.96
CA GLN A 207 -6.25 20.05 2.86
C GLN A 207 -7.02 19.07 1.95
N GLU A 208 -6.81 19.19 0.65
CA GLU A 208 -7.25 18.19 -0.32
C GLU A 208 -6.35 16.96 -0.31
N ASP A 209 -6.84 15.86 -0.88
CA ASP A 209 -6.01 14.66 -1.05
C ASP A 209 -4.88 14.98 -2.04
N GLN A 210 -3.64 14.70 -1.61
CA GLN A 210 -2.44 14.87 -2.42
C GLN A 210 -1.41 13.79 -2.08
N TYR A 211 -0.94 13.08 -3.10
CA TYR A 211 0.10 12.07 -2.94
C TYR A 211 1.51 12.66 -3.01
N PRO A 212 2.46 12.12 -2.24
CA PRO A 212 3.87 12.38 -2.44
C PRO A 212 4.36 11.75 -3.76
N PRO A 213 5.48 12.23 -4.33
CA PRO A 213 6.14 11.59 -5.46
C PRO A 213 6.48 10.12 -5.15
N ASN A 214 6.48 9.24 -6.15
CA ASN A 214 6.87 7.82 -6.01
C ASN A 214 6.10 7.06 -4.91
N ILE A 215 4.82 7.40 -4.68
CA ILE A 215 3.98 6.74 -3.68
C ILE A 215 3.78 5.25 -4.01
N ALA A 216 3.97 4.39 -3.00
CA ALA A 216 3.47 3.03 -2.98
C ALA A 216 2.94 2.70 -1.58
N VAL A 217 1.90 1.86 -1.51
CA VAL A 217 1.29 1.46 -0.24
C VAL A 217 1.36 -0.05 -0.14
N LYS A 218 1.95 -0.55 0.93
CA LYS A 218 1.96 -1.98 1.28
C LYS A 218 1.08 -2.17 2.50
N VAL A 219 0.14 -3.11 2.42
CA VAL A 219 -0.71 -3.51 3.54
C VAL A 219 -0.42 -4.96 3.85
N ASN A 220 0.01 -5.23 5.07
CA ASN A 220 0.46 -6.53 5.53
C ASN A 220 1.57 -7.06 4.60
N HIS A 221 1.27 -8.09 3.81
CA HIS A 221 2.23 -8.72 2.90
C HIS A 221 2.00 -8.36 1.43
N SER A 222 1.05 -7.48 1.11
CA SER A 222 0.61 -7.20 -0.26
C SER A 222 0.66 -5.71 -0.61
N TYR A 223 1.06 -5.39 -1.84
CA TYR A 223 1.00 -4.03 -2.36
C TYR A 223 -0.43 -3.68 -2.78
N CYS A 224 -0.86 -2.48 -2.40
CA CYS A 224 -2.13 -1.89 -2.83
C CYS A 224 -1.93 -1.10 -4.12
N SER A 225 -2.83 -1.28 -5.09
CA SER A 225 -2.88 -0.39 -6.25
C SER A 225 -3.33 1.00 -5.80
N VAL A 226 -2.56 2.03 -6.15
CA VAL A 226 -2.88 3.42 -5.83
C VAL A 226 -3.66 4.03 -7.02
N PRO A 227 -4.94 4.39 -6.86
CA PRO A 227 -5.76 4.90 -7.95
C PRO A 227 -5.19 6.20 -8.52
N GLY A 228 -5.13 6.30 -9.85
CA GLY A 228 -4.76 7.54 -10.54
C GLY A 228 -3.28 7.91 -10.48
N TYR A 229 -2.40 6.99 -10.04
CA TYR A 229 -0.95 7.18 -10.16
C TYR A 229 -0.53 7.15 -11.63
N TYR A 230 -0.29 8.34 -12.19
CA TYR A 230 0.49 8.49 -13.43
C TYR A 230 1.86 9.01 -13.02
N PRO A 231 2.96 8.33 -13.38
CA PRO A 231 4.30 8.85 -13.13
C PRO A 231 4.40 10.23 -13.78
N SER A 232 4.82 11.22 -13.02
CA SER A 232 5.06 12.56 -13.56
C SER A 232 6.15 12.49 -14.61
N ASN A 233 5.90 13.05 -15.80
CA ASN A 233 6.84 13.00 -16.92
C ASN A 233 8.10 13.87 -16.69
N LYS A 234 8.20 14.58 -15.53
CA LYS A 234 9.32 15.42 -15.14
C LYS A 234 9.60 15.30 -13.62
N PRO A 235 10.85 15.05 -13.19
CA PRO A 235 11.22 15.11 -11.77
C PRO A 235 10.81 16.44 -11.13
N GLY A 236 10.20 16.39 -9.94
CA GLY A 236 9.78 17.59 -9.18
C GLY A 236 8.44 18.21 -9.61
N VAL A 237 7.78 17.69 -10.64
CA VAL A 237 6.44 18.16 -11.05
C VAL A 237 5.36 17.26 -10.46
N GLU A 238 4.40 17.89 -9.79
CA GLU A 238 3.28 17.23 -9.12
C GLU A 238 2.28 16.59 -10.12
N PRO A 239 1.67 15.43 -9.82
CA PRO A 239 0.70 14.80 -10.71
C PRO A 239 -0.51 15.69 -11.01
N LYS A 240 -0.87 15.82 -12.29
CA LYS A 240 -1.96 16.70 -12.80
C LYS A 240 -3.40 16.23 -12.52
N ARG A 241 -3.62 15.04 -11.93
CA ARG A 241 -4.98 14.54 -11.64
C ARG A 241 -5.24 14.61 -10.14
N PRO A 242 -6.48 14.94 -9.71
CA PRO A 242 -6.82 14.96 -8.30
C PRO A 242 -6.54 13.60 -7.67
N CYS A 243 -5.75 13.59 -6.61
CA CYS A 243 -5.49 12.37 -5.86
C CYS A 243 -6.78 11.92 -5.18
N ARG A 244 -6.95 10.61 -5.03
CA ARG A 244 -8.18 10.03 -4.47
C ARG A 244 -7.86 9.32 -3.15
N PRO A 245 -8.84 9.12 -2.28
CA PRO A 245 -8.66 8.24 -1.14
C PRO A 245 -8.38 6.80 -1.60
N ILE A 246 -7.53 6.09 -0.87
CA ILE A 246 -7.10 4.73 -1.21
C ILE A 246 -7.85 3.74 -0.31
N ASN A 247 -8.71 2.91 -0.90
CA ASN A 247 -9.46 1.88 -0.16
C ASN A 247 -8.56 0.66 0.13
N LEU A 248 -8.25 0.43 1.41
CA LEU A 248 -7.39 -0.65 1.85
C LEU A 248 -8.16 -1.88 2.37
N THR A 249 -9.49 -1.79 2.47
CA THR A 249 -10.37 -2.77 3.14
C THR A 249 -10.17 -4.22 2.69
N HIS A 250 -9.83 -4.42 1.41
CA HIS A 250 -9.64 -5.75 0.83
C HIS A 250 -8.33 -6.44 1.24
N LEU A 251 -7.36 -5.70 1.79
CA LEU A 251 -6.06 -6.21 2.23
C LEU A 251 -5.94 -6.31 3.76
N MET A 252 -6.96 -5.84 4.49
CA MET A 252 -6.96 -5.83 5.96
C MET A 252 -7.32 -7.21 6.53
N TYR A 253 -6.66 -7.57 7.62
CA TYR A 253 -7.13 -8.61 8.52
C TYR A 253 -8.38 -8.11 9.23
N LEU A 254 -9.54 -8.66 8.88
CA LEU A 254 -10.83 -8.38 9.51
C LEU A 254 -10.99 -9.23 10.78
N SER A 255 -10.11 -8.99 11.76
CA SER A 255 -10.06 -9.66 13.06
C SER A 255 -9.37 -8.73 14.07
N SER A 256 -9.09 -9.24 15.28
CA SER A 256 -8.26 -8.57 16.28
C SER A 256 -6.76 -8.59 15.97
N ALA A 257 -6.34 -9.24 14.87
CA ALA A 257 -4.95 -9.21 14.43
C ALA A 257 -4.50 -7.80 14.04
N THR A 258 -3.23 -7.48 14.35
CA THR A 258 -2.62 -6.21 13.97
C THR A 258 -2.46 -6.12 12.46
N ASN A 259 -2.94 -5.03 11.88
CA ASN A 259 -2.68 -4.64 10.50
C ASN A 259 -1.46 -3.72 10.44
N ARG A 260 -0.57 -3.96 9.48
CA ARG A 260 0.60 -3.12 9.21
C ARG A 260 0.46 -2.46 7.85
N ILE A 261 0.50 -1.13 7.81
CA ILE A 261 0.55 -0.35 6.58
C ILE A 261 1.95 0.25 6.47
N THR A 262 2.64 0.07 5.35
CA THR A 262 3.87 0.80 5.04
C THR A 262 3.61 1.73 3.87
N ILE A 263 3.83 3.03 4.09
CA ILE A 263 3.73 4.07 3.08
C ILE A 263 5.15 4.31 2.57
N ILE A 264 5.38 4.05 1.28
CA ILE A 264 6.65 4.29 0.61
C ILE A 264 6.49 5.56 -0.22
N TRP A 265 7.37 6.55 -0.04
CA TRP A 265 7.18 7.87 -0.63
C TRP A 265 8.50 8.58 -0.92
N GLY A 266 8.47 9.49 -1.90
CA GLY A 266 9.60 10.29 -2.30
C GLY A 266 9.72 11.58 -1.48
N ASN A 267 10.82 11.73 -0.74
CA ASN A 267 11.16 12.95 -0.02
C ASN A 267 11.92 13.93 -0.93
N TYR A 268 11.21 14.96 -1.41
CA TYR A 268 11.74 16.00 -2.29
C TYR A 268 11.46 17.42 -1.75
N GLY A 269 11.41 17.58 -0.43
CA GLY A 269 11.32 18.90 0.23
C GLY A 269 9.90 19.42 0.51
N LYS A 270 8.85 18.67 0.16
CA LYS A 270 7.48 18.93 0.63
C LYS A 270 7.13 17.97 1.77
N SER A 271 6.46 18.46 2.81
CA SER A 271 5.94 17.64 3.91
C SER A 271 4.53 17.15 3.62
N TYR A 272 4.28 15.88 3.91
CA TYR A 272 2.99 15.22 3.71
C TYR A 272 2.50 14.60 5.01
N SER A 273 1.18 14.56 5.19
CA SER A 273 0.53 13.90 6.32
C SER A 273 -0.40 12.80 5.82
N VAL A 274 -0.47 11.70 6.57
CA VAL A 274 -1.32 10.54 6.29
C VAL A 274 -2.35 10.36 7.40
N GLY A 275 -3.59 10.08 7.02
CA GLY A 275 -4.66 9.70 7.92
C GLY A 275 -5.34 8.41 7.49
N LEU A 276 -5.85 7.66 8.46
CA LEU A 276 -6.57 6.41 8.24
C LEU A 276 -7.97 6.52 8.84
N PHE A 277 -8.98 6.27 8.02
CA PHE A 277 -10.37 6.53 8.37
C PHE A 277 -11.24 5.31 8.11
N LEU A 278 -12.13 5.03 9.05
CA LEU A 278 -13.27 4.15 8.81
C LEU A 278 -14.42 5.01 8.30
N VAL A 279 -14.88 4.72 7.09
CA VAL A 279 -15.89 5.53 6.40
C VAL A 279 -17.03 4.67 5.89
N ARG A 280 -18.23 5.24 5.83
CA ARG A 280 -19.37 4.69 5.09
C ARG A 280 -19.47 5.40 3.76
N GLN A 281 -19.29 4.67 2.67
CA GLN A 281 -19.55 5.18 1.33
C GLN A 281 -21.06 5.38 1.13
N THR A 282 -21.46 6.56 0.71
CA THR A 282 -22.84 6.90 0.37
C THR A 282 -23.05 6.83 -1.13
N THR A 283 -24.27 6.49 -1.53
CA THR A 283 -24.70 6.45 -2.93
C THR A 283 -25.07 7.85 -3.44
N SER A 284 -25.06 8.04 -4.76
CA SER A 284 -25.53 9.28 -5.39
C SER A 284 -26.97 9.62 -5.02
N SER A 285 -27.84 8.61 -4.87
CA SER A 285 -29.24 8.79 -4.47
C SER A 285 -29.37 9.37 -3.05
N GLU A 286 -28.54 8.90 -2.11
CA GLU A 286 -28.52 9.45 -0.75
C GLU A 286 -28.01 10.89 -0.72
N LEU A 287 -26.99 11.20 -1.52
CA LEU A 287 -26.50 12.57 -1.62
C LEU A 287 -27.52 13.50 -2.26
N LEU A 288 -28.21 13.05 -3.30
CA LEU A 288 -29.30 13.80 -3.90
C LEU A 288 -30.43 14.04 -2.88
N GLN A 289 -30.78 13.03 -2.08
CA GLN A 289 -31.77 13.18 -1.02
C GLN A 289 -31.32 14.19 0.04
N ARG A 290 -30.06 14.14 0.49
CA ARG A 290 -29.49 15.16 1.39
C ARG A 290 -29.52 16.55 0.76
N LEU A 291 -29.15 16.69 -0.51
CA LEU A 291 -29.17 17.97 -1.21
C LEU A 291 -30.59 18.57 -1.25
N LYS A 292 -31.61 17.74 -1.53
CA LYS A 292 -33.02 18.16 -1.51
C LYS A 292 -33.46 18.71 -0.15
N THR A 293 -32.88 18.22 0.95
CA THR A 293 -33.21 18.73 2.31
C THR A 293 -32.54 20.05 2.67
N ILE A 294 -31.46 20.45 1.96
CA ILE A 294 -30.75 21.72 2.22
C ILE A 294 -31.51 22.93 1.64
N GLY A 295 -32.48 22.68 0.75
CA GLY A 295 -33.36 23.70 0.16
C GLY A 295 -33.00 24.03 -1.29
N ILE A 296 -34.00 24.48 -2.04
CA ILE A 296 -33.84 24.95 -3.42
C ILE A 296 -33.55 26.45 -3.35
N LYS A 297 -32.54 26.94 -4.08
CA LYS A 297 -32.30 28.38 -4.19
C LYS A 297 -33.56 29.08 -4.70
N HIS A 298 -33.89 30.23 -4.12
CA HIS A 298 -35.00 31.04 -4.62
C HIS A 298 -34.77 31.38 -6.09
N PRO A 299 -35.80 31.32 -6.97
CA PRO A 299 -35.64 31.59 -8.40
C PRO A 299 -34.99 32.93 -8.73
N GLU A 300 -35.16 33.92 -7.85
CA GLU A 300 -34.58 35.26 -8.00
C GLU A 300 -33.08 35.34 -7.69
N LEU A 301 -32.47 34.25 -7.19
CA LEU A 301 -31.04 34.14 -6.85
C LEU A 301 -30.30 33.17 -7.79
N CYS A 302 -30.94 32.73 -8.87
CA CYS A 302 -30.44 31.76 -9.85
C CYS A 302 -29.93 32.41 -11.12
#